data_AF-A0A959ABT8-F1
#
_entry.id   AF-A0A959ABT8-F1
#
_cell.length_a   1.000
_cell.length_b   1.000
_cell.length_c   1.000
_cell.angle_alpha   90.00
_cell.angle_beta   90.00
_cell.angle_gamma   90.00
#
_symmetry.space_group_name_H-M   'P 1'
#
loop_
_entity.id
_entity.type
_entity.pdbx_description
1 polymer ?
#
loop_
_entity_poly.entity_id
_entity_poly.type
_entity_poly.pdbx_seq_one_letter_code
_entity_poly.pdbx_strand_id
1 'polypeptide(L)'
;NNCYIGAENAFNGERNSVLNLENGEYMEVPASARLYQKKGVGTVVFGEENLGEGSSREHAAMEPRYLGVKAVIVKSFARIHQTNLKKQGMLALTFANPADYDKVRQDDHVNILGLDSFAPGKPLKVVLTHSDGTEDKFDVNHSYNHQQIEWVQAGSALNKIRTEFGVK
;
A
#
# COMPACT_ATOMS: atom_id res chain seq x y z
N ASN A 1 12.49 14.18 -2.61
CA ASN A 1 11.30 13.30 -2.67
C ASN A 1 11.18 12.72 -1.29
N ASN A 2 10.10 13.01 -0.59
CA ASN A 2 10.09 12.96 0.88
C ASN A 2 9.14 11.87 1.39
N CYS A 3 8.76 10.94 0.50
CA CYS A 3 7.86 9.84 0.79
C CYS A 3 8.42 8.96 1.92
N TYR A 4 7.69 8.92 3.04
CA TYR A 4 7.96 8.10 4.23
C TYR A 4 9.36 8.25 4.88
N ILE A 5 10.12 9.30 4.58
CA ILE A 5 11.46 9.49 5.18
C ILE A 5 11.41 9.72 6.70
N GLY A 6 10.27 10.17 7.22
CA GLY A 6 10.05 10.37 8.66
C GLY A 6 9.44 9.17 9.37
N ALA A 7 9.07 8.12 8.64
CA ALA A 7 8.52 6.89 9.22
C ALA A 7 9.65 6.07 9.85
N GLU A 8 9.38 5.51 11.02
CA GLU A 8 10.28 4.57 11.69
C GLU A 8 10.06 3.17 11.12
N ASN A 9 11.14 2.49 10.76
CA ASN A 9 11.10 1.13 10.29
C ASN A 9 11.05 0.17 11.48
N ALA A 10 9.99 -0.64 11.57
CA ALA A 10 9.76 -1.58 12.67
C ALA A 10 10.86 -2.65 12.86
N PHE A 11 11.68 -2.91 11.84
CA PHE A 11 12.70 -3.97 11.87
C PHE A 11 14.07 -3.49 12.37
N ASN A 12 14.37 -2.20 12.30
CA ASN A 12 15.66 -1.64 12.73
C ASN A 12 15.55 -0.40 13.63
N GLY A 13 14.34 0.16 13.82
CA GLY A 13 14.12 1.37 14.62
C GLY A 13 14.62 2.67 13.98
N GLU A 14 15.09 2.63 12.73
CA GLU A 14 15.65 3.77 12.03
C GLU A 14 14.63 4.44 11.12
N ARG A 15 14.82 5.73 10.87
CA ARG A 15 14.04 6.49 9.88
C ARG A 15 14.78 6.55 8.56
N ASN A 16 14.04 6.53 7.46
CA ASN A 16 14.60 6.57 6.10
C ASN A 16 15.67 5.48 5.83
N SER A 17 15.52 4.30 6.42
CA SER A 17 16.46 3.19 6.32
C SER A 17 15.67 1.89 6.19
N VAL A 18 15.56 1.36 4.97
CA VAL A 18 14.81 0.14 4.66
C VAL A 18 15.66 -0.84 3.86
N LEU A 19 15.49 -2.13 4.12
CA LEU A 19 16.14 -3.19 3.38
C LEU A 19 15.57 -3.23 1.95
N ASN A 20 16.46 -3.22 0.96
CA ASN A 20 16.11 -3.53 -0.42
C ASN A 20 16.59 -4.94 -0.76
N LEU A 21 15.68 -5.84 -1.09
CA LEU A 21 15.97 -7.26 -1.29
C LEU A 21 16.71 -7.52 -2.62
N GLU A 22 16.72 -6.56 -3.55
CA GLU A 22 17.40 -6.71 -4.84
C GLU A 22 18.92 -6.61 -4.73
N ASN A 23 19.43 -5.87 -3.75
CA ASN A 23 20.86 -5.71 -3.49
C ASN A 23 21.27 -6.15 -2.08
N GLY A 24 20.31 -6.41 -1.18
CA GLY A 24 20.56 -6.81 0.21
C GLY A 24 21.05 -5.67 1.10
N GLU A 25 20.84 -4.41 0.69
CA GLU A 25 21.36 -3.23 1.40
C GLU A 25 20.23 -2.42 2.05
N TYR A 26 20.52 -1.86 3.23
CA TYR A 26 19.68 -0.81 3.80
C TYR A 26 19.93 0.51 3.08
N MET A 27 18.86 1.21 2.71
CA MET A 27 18.95 2.46 1.98
C MET A 27 17.73 3.37 2.21
N GLU A 28 17.81 4.59 1.70
CA GLU A 28 16.71 5.55 1.80
C GLU A 28 15.42 5.04 1.16
N VAL A 29 14.27 5.30 1.79
CA VAL A 29 12.96 4.83 1.33
C VAL A 29 12.67 5.24 -0.12
N PRO A 30 12.85 6.51 -0.53
CA PRO A 30 12.61 6.92 -1.91
C PRO A 30 13.61 6.31 -2.90
N ALA A 31 14.82 5.98 -2.46
CA ALA A 31 15.84 5.36 -3.30
C ALA A 31 15.51 3.88 -3.54
N SER A 32 15.18 3.14 -2.48
CA SER A 32 14.71 1.74 -2.55
C SER A 32 13.49 1.60 -3.46
N ALA A 33 12.47 2.45 -3.27
CA ALA A 33 11.25 2.38 -4.06
C ALA A 33 11.49 2.62 -5.56
N ARG A 34 12.44 3.50 -5.93
CA ARG A 34 12.81 3.71 -7.34
C ARG A 34 13.52 2.51 -7.96
N LEU A 35 14.31 1.76 -7.19
CA LEU A 35 14.95 0.55 -7.70
C LEU A 35 13.90 -0.50 -8.05
N TYR A 36 12.94 -0.75 -7.14
CA TYR A 36 11.82 -1.64 -7.41
C TYR A 36 10.98 -1.16 -8.59
N GLN A 37 10.67 0.14 -8.65
CA GLN A 37 9.92 0.72 -9.77
C GLN A 37 10.61 0.49 -11.12
N LYS A 38 11.93 0.71 -11.22
CA LYS A 38 12.69 0.48 -12.46
C LYS A 38 12.62 -0.98 -12.93
N LYS A 39 12.44 -1.92 -12.00
CA LYS A 39 12.28 -3.34 -12.27
C LYS A 39 10.82 -3.76 -12.49
N GLY A 40 9.87 -2.83 -12.43
CA GLY A 40 8.45 -3.12 -12.55
C GLY A 40 7.85 -3.82 -11.33
N VAL A 41 8.56 -3.85 -10.20
CA VAL A 41 8.11 -4.47 -8.96
C VAL A 41 7.21 -3.51 -8.20
N GLY A 42 6.00 -3.96 -7.87
CA GLY A 42 5.07 -3.22 -7.01
C GLY A 42 5.40 -3.45 -5.54
N THR A 43 5.29 -2.40 -4.72
CA THR A 43 5.56 -2.49 -3.28
C THR A 43 4.29 -2.32 -2.45
N VAL A 44 4.34 -2.79 -1.21
CA VAL A 44 3.26 -2.67 -0.22
C VAL A 44 3.83 -1.98 1.01
N VAL A 45 3.05 -1.08 1.60
CA VAL A 45 3.37 -0.46 2.89
C VAL A 45 2.52 -1.13 3.97
N PHE A 46 3.17 -1.69 4.98
CA PHE A 46 2.51 -2.12 6.21
C PHE A 46 2.68 -1.08 7.31
N GLY A 47 1.68 -0.90 8.16
CA GLY A 47 1.77 0.10 9.22
C GLY A 47 0.80 -0.11 10.38
N GLU A 48 1.03 0.70 11.40
CA GLU A 48 0.33 0.66 12.68
C GLU A 48 -1.02 1.41 12.63
N GLU A 49 -1.45 1.96 13.76
CA GLU A 49 -2.69 2.72 13.87
C GLU A 49 -2.57 4.13 13.28
N ASN A 50 -3.72 4.66 12.86
CA ASN A 50 -3.94 6.05 12.45
C ASN A 50 -2.97 6.58 11.37
N LEU A 51 -2.59 5.74 10.40
CA LEU A 51 -1.65 6.15 9.36
C LEU A 51 -2.19 7.36 8.58
N GLY A 52 -1.33 8.39 8.45
CA GLY A 52 -1.63 9.63 7.75
C GLY A 52 -2.22 10.73 8.64
N GLU A 53 -2.16 10.56 9.96
CA GLU A 53 -2.51 11.61 10.92
C GLU A 53 -1.76 12.92 10.63
N GLY A 54 -2.46 14.06 10.78
CA GLY A 54 -1.91 15.39 10.58
C GLY A 54 -1.59 15.77 9.12
N SER A 55 -1.63 14.81 8.18
CA SER A 55 -1.33 15.05 6.76
C SER A 55 -2.60 15.00 5.91
N SER A 56 -3.16 16.17 5.61
CA SER A 56 -4.29 16.30 4.67
C SER A 56 -3.85 16.43 3.21
N ARG A 57 -2.55 16.58 2.95
CA ARG A 57 -2.01 16.88 1.60
C ARG A 57 -2.19 15.68 0.68
N GLU A 58 -2.75 15.88 -0.51
CA GLU A 58 -2.88 14.83 -1.53
C GLU A 58 -1.53 14.25 -1.97
N HIS A 59 -0.45 15.04 -1.83
CA HIS A 59 0.93 14.58 -2.03
C HIS A 59 1.27 13.34 -1.23
N ALA A 60 0.72 13.18 -0.01
CA ALA A 60 0.95 12.00 0.83
C ALA A 60 0.43 10.71 0.17
N ALA A 61 -0.48 10.80 -0.79
CA ALA A 61 -0.93 9.66 -1.60
C ALA A 61 -0.31 9.64 -3.01
N MET A 62 -0.03 10.80 -3.62
CA MET A 62 0.57 10.86 -4.95
C MET A 62 2.02 10.37 -4.96
N GLU A 63 2.82 10.71 -3.94
CA GLU A 63 4.22 10.28 -3.84
C GLU A 63 4.38 8.76 -3.78
N PRO A 64 3.71 8.01 -2.88
CA PRO A 64 3.82 6.55 -2.86
C PRO A 64 3.29 5.91 -4.15
N ARG A 65 2.18 6.42 -4.70
CA ARG A 65 1.63 5.95 -5.98
C ARG A 65 2.62 6.13 -7.13
N TYR A 66 3.29 7.28 -7.16
CA TYR A 66 4.33 7.60 -8.14
C TYR A 66 5.56 6.71 -7.96
N LEU A 67 5.89 6.29 -6.73
CA LEU A 67 7.03 5.42 -6.42
C LEU A 67 6.72 3.92 -6.58
N GLY A 68 5.53 3.55 -7.04
CA GLY A 68 5.19 2.14 -7.34
C GLY A 68 4.49 1.39 -6.20
N VAL A 69 4.12 2.06 -5.11
CA VAL A 69 3.28 1.46 -4.05
C VAL A 69 1.92 1.09 -4.64
N LYS A 70 1.51 -0.16 -4.43
CA LYS A 70 0.23 -0.72 -4.92
C LYS A 70 -0.82 -0.79 -3.83
N ALA A 71 -0.39 -1.08 -2.61
CA ALA A 71 -1.25 -1.21 -1.46
C ALA A 71 -0.62 -0.61 -0.21
N VAL A 72 -1.48 -0.09 0.66
CA VAL A 72 -1.16 0.32 2.02
C VAL A 72 -2.08 -0.48 2.94
N ILE A 73 -1.50 -1.25 3.85
CA ILE A 73 -2.20 -2.19 4.74
C ILE A 73 -1.84 -1.83 6.18
N VAL A 74 -2.82 -1.36 6.96
CA VAL A 74 -2.55 -0.80 8.30
C VAL A 74 -3.54 -1.27 9.34
N LYS A 75 -3.28 -1.07 10.63
CA LYS A 75 -4.28 -1.32 11.67
C LYS A 75 -5.45 -0.34 11.53
N SER A 76 -5.16 0.94 11.27
CA SER A 76 -6.19 1.95 10.96
C SER A 76 -5.63 3.15 10.19
N PHE A 77 -6.51 3.90 9.51
CA PHE A 77 -6.14 5.10 8.76
C PHE A 77 -6.74 6.37 9.36
N ALA A 78 -6.03 7.49 9.21
CA ALA A 78 -6.65 8.79 9.26
C ALA A 78 -7.62 8.97 8.06
N ARG A 79 -8.84 9.47 8.33
CA ARG A 79 -9.95 9.52 7.35
C ARG A 79 -9.60 10.17 6.00
N ILE A 80 -8.92 11.33 6.03
CA ILE A 80 -8.57 12.08 4.82
C ILE A 80 -7.50 11.32 4.02
N HIS A 81 -6.47 10.80 4.70
CA HIS A 81 -5.41 10.05 4.05
C HIS A 81 -5.94 8.81 3.34
N GLN A 82 -6.82 8.03 3.99
CA GLN A 82 -7.46 6.88 3.36
C GLN A 82 -8.16 7.27 2.04
N THR A 83 -8.92 8.37 2.05
CA THR A 83 -9.63 8.86 0.87
C THR A 83 -8.67 9.25 -0.25
N ASN A 84 -7.54 9.89 0.09
CA ASN A 84 -6.53 10.27 -0.89
C ASN A 84 -5.87 9.05 -1.54
N LEU A 85 -5.54 8.01 -0.78
CA LEU A 85 -5.00 6.75 -1.33
C LEU A 85 -5.96 6.14 -2.36
N LYS A 86 -7.26 6.07 -2.03
CA LYS A 86 -8.31 5.57 -2.94
C LYS A 86 -8.38 6.38 -4.23
N LYS A 87 -8.37 7.71 -4.13
CA LYS A 87 -8.40 8.61 -5.30
C LYS A 87 -7.20 8.39 -6.23
N GLN A 88 -6.04 8.04 -5.68
CA GLN A 88 -4.84 7.73 -6.45
C GLN A 88 -4.79 6.27 -6.96
N GLY A 89 -5.87 5.51 -6.77
CA GLY A 89 -6.00 4.14 -7.29
C GLY A 89 -5.15 3.10 -6.56
N MET A 90 -4.65 3.40 -5.36
CA MET A 90 -3.99 2.40 -4.51
C MET A 90 -5.02 1.66 -3.67
N LEU A 91 -4.70 0.42 -3.28
CA LEU A 91 -5.48 -0.33 -2.29
C LEU A 91 -5.18 0.24 -0.89
N ALA A 92 -6.23 0.58 -0.15
CA ALA A 92 -6.14 1.15 1.20
C ALA A 92 -6.92 0.22 2.12
N LEU A 93 -6.19 -0.71 2.73
CA LEU A 93 -6.71 -1.89 3.39
C LEU A 93 -6.37 -1.85 4.87
N THR A 94 -7.24 -2.45 5.68
CA THR A 94 -6.99 -2.59 7.12
C THR A 94 -6.94 -4.05 7.50
N PHE A 95 -6.08 -4.45 8.43
CA PHE A 95 -6.10 -5.81 8.96
C PHE A 95 -7.50 -6.15 9.51
N ALA A 96 -8.02 -7.35 9.23
CA ALA A 96 -9.24 -7.82 9.87
C ALA A 96 -9.01 -8.13 11.35
N ASN A 97 -7.83 -8.67 11.67
CA ASN A 97 -7.31 -8.80 13.02
C ASN A 97 -6.00 -8.00 13.14
N PRO A 98 -5.93 -6.92 13.95
CA PRO A 98 -4.73 -6.11 14.10
C PRO A 98 -3.47 -6.89 14.52
N ALA A 99 -3.59 -8.03 15.20
CA ALA A 99 -2.46 -8.88 15.57
C ALA A 99 -1.78 -9.57 14.37
N ASP A 100 -2.45 -9.63 13.20
CA ASP A 100 -1.83 -10.17 11.99
C ASP A 100 -0.70 -9.27 11.45
N TYR A 101 -0.60 -8.03 11.93
CA TYR A 101 0.57 -7.17 11.67
C TYR A 101 1.89 -7.85 12.07
N ASP A 102 1.89 -8.58 13.18
CA ASP A 102 3.10 -9.21 13.72
C ASP A 102 3.59 -10.41 12.88
N LYS A 103 2.80 -10.86 11.90
CA LYS A 103 3.18 -11.91 10.94
C LYS A 103 4.04 -11.37 9.79
N VAL A 104 4.00 -10.07 9.55
CA VAL A 104 4.70 -9.43 8.43
C VAL A 104 6.20 -9.44 8.66
N ARG A 105 6.96 -9.93 7.68
CA ARG A 105 8.43 -9.88 7.64
C ARG A 105 8.90 -8.96 6.51
N GLN A 106 10.06 -8.33 6.68
CA GLN A 106 10.61 -7.38 5.70
C GLN A 106 11.01 -8.03 4.36
N ASP A 107 11.10 -9.37 4.32
CA ASP A 107 11.51 -10.18 3.18
C ASP A 107 10.34 -10.93 2.50
N ASP A 108 9.11 -10.55 2.81
CA ASP A 108 7.91 -11.19 2.28
C ASP A 108 7.62 -10.82 0.83
N HIS A 109 7.24 -11.84 0.04
CA HIS A 109 6.46 -11.62 -1.17
C HIS A 109 4.98 -11.55 -0.83
N VAL A 110 4.33 -10.47 -1.25
CA VAL A 110 2.94 -10.16 -0.87
C VAL A 110 1.99 -10.40 -2.04
N ASN A 111 1.05 -11.33 -1.86
CA ASN A 111 -0.06 -11.53 -2.79
C ASN A 111 -1.36 -11.01 -2.17
N ILE A 112 -2.12 -10.22 -2.93
CA ILE A 112 -3.46 -9.75 -2.55
C ILE A 112 -4.48 -10.43 -3.47
N LEU A 113 -5.24 -11.36 -2.90
CA LEU A 113 -6.22 -12.18 -3.61
C LEU A 113 -7.63 -11.61 -3.48
N GLY A 114 -8.49 -11.95 -4.45
CA GLY A 114 -9.90 -11.59 -4.45
C GLY A 114 -10.25 -10.35 -5.28
N LEU A 115 -9.26 -9.74 -5.95
CA LEU A 115 -9.47 -8.55 -6.78
C LEU A 115 -10.45 -8.75 -7.96
N ASP A 116 -10.52 -9.96 -8.52
CA ASP A 116 -11.48 -10.30 -9.59
C ASP A 116 -12.95 -10.26 -9.13
N SER A 117 -13.15 -10.34 -7.81
CA SER A 117 -14.47 -10.33 -7.17
C SER A 117 -14.61 -9.19 -6.15
N PHE A 118 -13.80 -8.13 -6.32
CA PHE A 118 -13.75 -6.98 -5.42
C PHE A 118 -15.11 -6.27 -5.40
N ALA A 119 -15.74 -6.27 -4.22
CA ALA A 119 -17.07 -5.74 -4.00
C ALA A 119 -17.17 -5.06 -2.63
N PRO A 120 -18.07 -4.07 -2.45
CA PRO A 120 -18.25 -3.42 -1.15
C PRO A 120 -18.56 -4.43 -0.03
N GLY A 121 -17.92 -4.26 1.12
CA GLY A 121 -18.10 -5.12 2.29
C GLY A 121 -17.53 -6.54 2.18
N LYS A 122 -16.89 -6.91 1.06
CA LYS A 122 -16.25 -8.21 0.89
C LYS A 122 -14.75 -8.13 1.19
N PRO A 123 -14.24 -8.76 2.26
CA PRO A 123 -12.81 -8.75 2.57
C PRO A 123 -11.95 -9.30 1.42
N LEU A 124 -10.70 -8.83 1.36
CA LEU A 124 -9.65 -9.40 0.52
C LEU A 124 -8.75 -10.29 1.37
N LYS A 125 -7.94 -11.13 0.72
CA LYS A 125 -6.99 -12.01 1.42
C LYS A 125 -5.57 -11.64 1.07
N VAL A 126 -4.73 -11.49 2.09
CA VAL A 126 -3.28 -11.35 1.94
C VAL A 126 -2.63 -12.71 2.16
N VAL A 127 -1.68 -13.04 1.31
CA VAL A 127 -0.77 -14.18 1.47
C VAL A 127 0.65 -13.64 1.48
N LEU A 128 1.36 -13.88 2.58
CA LEU A 128 2.78 -13.61 2.74
C LEU A 128 3.53 -14.91 2.44
N THR A 129 4.46 -14.87 1.48
CA THR A 129 5.41 -15.95 1.26
C THR A 129 6.76 -15.50 1.82
N HIS A 130 7.18 -16.14 2.91
CA HIS A 130 8.41 -15.83 3.63
C HIS A 130 9.65 -16.39 2.91
N SER A 131 10.83 -15.82 3.18
CA SER A 131 12.09 -16.29 2.58
C SER A 131 12.47 -17.73 2.96
N ASP A 132 11.98 -18.23 4.09
CA ASP A 132 12.16 -19.62 4.55
C ASP A 132 11.19 -20.61 3.87
N GLY A 133 10.31 -20.13 2.99
CA GLY A 133 9.30 -20.92 2.28
C GLY A 133 8.02 -21.18 3.06
N THR A 134 7.90 -20.69 4.29
CA THR A 134 6.63 -20.72 5.04
C THR A 134 5.67 -19.65 4.53
N GLU A 135 4.37 -19.81 4.85
CA GLU A 135 3.35 -18.85 4.45
C GLU A 135 2.45 -18.46 5.63
N ASP A 136 2.13 -17.17 5.69
CA ASP A 136 1.08 -16.64 6.54
C ASP A 136 -0.07 -16.06 5.70
N LYS A 137 -1.30 -16.23 6.17
CA LYS A 137 -2.51 -15.78 5.48
C LYS A 137 -3.44 -15.08 6.45
N PHE A 138 -3.97 -13.94 6.02
CA PHE A 138 -4.94 -13.18 6.80
C PHE A 138 -5.88 -12.41 5.91
N ASP A 139 -7.05 -12.08 6.47
CA ASP A 139 -8.04 -11.27 5.79
C ASP A 139 -7.78 -9.78 6.07
N VAL A 140 -8.06 -8.96 5.06
CA VAL A 140 -7.98 -7.50 5.15
C VAL A 140 -9.31 -6.89 4.72
N ASN A 141 -9.76 -5.93 5.50
CA ASN A 141 -10.98 -5.18 5.29
C ASN A 141 -10.73 -3.91 4.48
N HIS A 142 -11.81 -3.36 3.95
CA HIS A 142 -11.77 -2.11 3.21
C HIS A 142 -13.11 -1.38 3.26
N SER A 143 -13.11 -0.07 3.03
CA SER A 143 -14.32 0.76 3.01
C SER A 143 -14.70 1.27 1.61
N TYR A 144 -14.29 0.56 0.54
CA TYR A 144 -14.64 0.93 -0.83
C TYR A 144 -16.13 0.71 -1.11
N ASN A 145 -16.74 1.70 -1.75
CA ASN A 145 -18.02 1.53 -2.46
C ASN A 145 -17.75 1.22 -3.95
N HIS A 146 -18.80 0.93 -4.73
CA HIS A 146 -18.66 0.58 -6.16
C HIS A 146 -17.85 1.63 -6.95
N GLN A 147 -18.17 2.92 -6.81
CA GLN A 147 -17.47 3.99 -7.53
C GLN A 147 -15.96 4.03 -7.18
N GLN A 148 -15.60 3.83 -5.91
CA GLN A 148 -14.21 3.83 -5.48
C GLN A 148 -13.46 2.60 -5.99
N ILE A 149 -14.12 1.46 -6.16
CA ILE A 149 -13.52 0.26 -6.78
C ILE A 149 -13.18 0.56 -8.24
N GLU A 150 -14.06 1.24 -8.96
CA GLU A 150 -13.80 1.65 -10.35
C GLU A 150 -12.59 2.61 -10.45
N TRP A 151 -12.31 3.43 -9.44
CA TRP A 151 -11.10 4.26 -9.41
C TRP A 151 -9.82 3.42 -9.37
N VAL A 152 -9.82 2.34 -8.58
CA VAL A 152 -8.68 1.40 -8.50
C VAL A 152 -8.49 0.71 -9.85
N GLN A 153 -9.57 0.22 -10.45
CA GLN A 153 -9.54 -0.45 -11.76
C GLN A 153 -9.05 0.47 -12.88
N ALA A 154 -9.45 1.74 -12.87
CA ALA A 154 -8.97 2.75 -13.81
C ALA A 154 -7.54 3.26 -13.48
N GLY A 155 -7.00 2.89 -12.33
CA GLY A 155 -5.68 3.31 -11.83
C GLY A 155 -5.65 4.67 -11.14
N SER A 156 -6.75 5.44 -11.17
CA SER A 156 -7.03 6.61 -10.33
C SER A 156 -8.47 7.11 -10.58
N ALA A 157 -9.00 7.93 -9.67
CA ALA A 157 -10.27 8.64 -9.88
C ALA A 157 -10.21 9.56 -11.11
N LEU A 158 -9.07 10.22 -11.34
CA LEU A 158 -8.87 11.10 -12.49
C LEU A 158 -8.90 10.32 -13.82
N ASN A 159 -8.30 9.13 -13.86
CA ASN A 159 -8.36 8.26 -15.04
C ASN A 159 -9.80 7.80 -15.32
N LYS A 160 -10.58 7.53 -14.27
CA LYS A 160 -12.00 7.17 -14.42
C LYS A 160 -12.80 8.32 -15.01
N ILE A 161 -12.66 9.53 -14.45
CA ILE A 161 -13.29 10.75 -14.97
C ILE A 161 -12.89 10.96 -16.44
N ARG A 162 -11.60 10.90 -16.76
CA ARG A 162 -11.11 11.05 -18.14
C ARG A 162 -11.80 10.07 -19.11
N THR A 163 -11.98 8.83 -18.70
CA THR A 163 -12.65 7.79 -19.49
C THR A 163 -14.14 8.08 -19.68
N GLU A 164 -14.85 8.51 -18.63
CA GLU A 164 -16.28 8.84 -18.69
C GLU A 164 -16.57 10.05 -19.59
N PHE A 165 -15.70 11.06 -19.58
CA PHE A 165 -15.87 12.27 -20.37
C PHE A 165 -15.26 12.18 -21.78
N GLY A 166 -14.69 11.03 -22.16
CA GLY A 166 -14.13 10.81 -23.51
C GLY A 166 -12.94 11.72 -23.85
N VAL A 167 -12.28 12.29 -22.85
CA VAL A 167 -11.11 13.14 -23.05
C VAL A 167 -9.92 12.21 -23.28
N LYS A 168 -9.36 12.20 -24.50
CA LYS A 168 -8.18 11.39 -24.82
C LYS A 168 -6.93 11.94 -24.12
#